data_AF-X1B986-F1
#
_entry.id   AF-X1B986-F1
#
_cell.length_a   1.000
_cell.length_b   1.000
_cell.length_c   1.000
_cell.angle_alpha   90.00
_cell.angle_beta   90.00
_cell.angle_gamma   90.00
#
_symmetry.space_group_name_H-M   'P 1'
#
loop_
_entity.id
_entity.type
_entity.pdbx_description
1 polymer ?
#
loop_
_entity_poly.entity_id
_entity_poly.type
_entity_poly.pdbx_seq_one_letter_code
_entity_poly.pdbx_strand_id
1 'polypeptide(L)' 'MGGKILMKGNEAIGEAAIRAGCRFYFGYPITPQSELT' A
#
# COMPACT_ATOMS: atom_id res chain seq x y z
N MET A 1 -13.63 -10.49 -10.73
CA MET A 1 -14.83 -10.52 -9.86
C MET A 1 -14.52 -9.64 -8.65
N GLY A 2 -14.98 -8.39 -8.65
CA GLY A 2 -14.58 -7.38 -7.64
C GLY A 2 -15.58 -7.33 -6.49
N GLY A 3 -15.37 -8.14 -5.45
CA GLY A 3 -16.08 -7.98 -4.19
C GLY A 3 -15.65 -6.70 -3.47
N LYS A 4 -16.57 -6.06 -2.74
CA LYS A 4 -16.20 -4.95 -1.85
C LYS A 4 -15.46 -5.53 -0.64
N ILE A 5 -14.23 -5.09 -0.43
CA ILE A 5 -13.43 -5.42 0.74
C ILE A 5 -13.25 -4.16 1.58
N LEU A 6 -13.31 -4.30 2.91
CA LEU A 6 -12.91 -3.23 3.82
C LEU A 6 -11.39 -3.32 3.98
N MET A 7 -10.68 -2.25 3.63
CA MET A 7 -9.22 -2.19 3.68
C MET A 7 -8.76 -0.83 4.20
N LYS A 8 -7.59 -0.78 4.86
CA LYS A 8 -6.95 0.49 5.21
C LYS A 8 -6.41 1.17 3.95
N GLY A 9 -6.29 2.51 3.99
CA GLY A 9 -5.69 3.27 2.88
C GLY A 9 -4.24 2.85 2.59
N ASN A 10 -3.46 2.57 3.63
CA ASN A 10 -2.08 2.08 3.51
C ASN A 10 -2.01 0.72 2.79
N GLU A 11 -2.92 -0.20 3.10
CA GLU A 11 -2.99 -1.52 2.44
C GLU A 11 -3.38 -1.37 0.96
N ALA A 12 -4.35 -0.50 0.68
CA ALA A 12 -4.82 -0.24 -0.69
C ALA A 12 -3.70 0.28 -1.61
N ILE A 13 -2.91 1.25 -1.15
CA ILE A 13 -1.82 1.80 -1.95
C ILE A 13 -0.63 0.85 -2.08
N GLY A 14 -0.34 0.07 -1.03
CA GLY A 14 0.68 -0.98 -1.09
C GLY A 14 0.33 -2.07 -2.10
N GLU A 15 -0.92 -2.56 -2.07
CA GLU A 15 -1.40 -3.54 -3.04
C GLU A 15 -1.40 -2.98 -4.47
N ALA A 16 -1.83 -1.73 -4.65
CA ALA A 16 -1.80 -1.06 -5.94
C ALA A 16 -0.36 -0.94 -6.50
N ALA A 17 0.61 -0.58 -5.66
CA ALA A 17 2.01 -0.48 -6.08
C ALA A 17 2.56 -1.83 -6.57
N ILE A 18 2.26 -2.92 -5.88
CA ILE A 18 2.65 -4.28 -6.28
C ILE A 18 2.02 -4.64 -7.64
N ARG A 19 0.71 -4.41 -7.80
CA ARG A 19 -0.03 -4.66 -9.05
C ARG A 19 0.48 -3.82 -10.21
N ALA A 20 0.91 -2.59 -9.94
CA ALA A 20 1.51 -1.68 -10.94
C ALA A 20 2.94 -2.05 -11.34
N GLY A 21 3.53 -3.10 -10.74
CA GLY A 21 4.88 -3.54 -11.07
C GLY A 21 5.98 -2.80 -10.31
N CYS A 22 5.66 -2.09 -9.23
CA CYS A 22 6.69 -1.51 -8.35
C CYS A 22 7.64 -2.62 -7.86
N ARG A 23 8.95 -2.35 -7.90
CA ARG A 23 10.00 -3.29 -7.47
C ARG A 23 10.86 -2.76 -6.33
N PHE A 24 10.86 -1.44 -6.15
CA PHE A 24 11.66 -0.76 -5.16
C PHE A 24 10.82 0.31 -4.48
N TYR A 25 10.87 0.35 -3.16
CA TYR A 25 10.22 1.34 -2.33
C TYR A 25 11.23 1.81 -1.27
N PHE A 26 11.34 3.12 -1.09
CA PHE A 26 12.24 3.73 -0.12
C PHE A 26 11.40 4.67 0.74
N GLY A 27 11.17 4.27 1.99
CA GLY A 27 10.36 5.03 2.93
C GLY A 27 11.19 5.67 4.02
N TYR A 28 10.62 6.71 4.65
CA TYR A 28 11.10 7.27 5.90
C TYR A 28 9.98 7.12 6.94
N PRO A 29 10.25 6.54 8.13
CA PRO A 29 9.20 6.32 9.12
C PRO A 29 8.51 7.62 9.54
N ILE A 30 7.23 7.76 9.20
CA ILE A 30 6.38 8.89 9.61
C ILE A 30 4.92 8.45 9.73
N THR A 31 4.28 8.77 10.86
CA THR A 31 2.86 8.46 11.05
C THR A 31 1.98 9.35 10.16
N PRO A 32 0.92 8.83 9.52
CA PRO A 32 0.38 7.46 9.59
C PRO A 32 0.90 6.49 8.52
N GLN A 33 1.88 6.90 7.73
CA GLN A 33 2.37 6.14 6.58
C GLN A 33 3.34 5.00 6.97
N SER A 34 3.81 4.95 8.21
CA SER A 34 4.81 3.97 8.68
C SER A 34 4.46 2.51 8.41
N GLU A 35 3.20 2.13 8.22
CA GLU A 35 2.81 0.75 7.86
C GLU A 35 3.26 0.33 6.44
N LEU A 36 3.66 1.28 5.59
CA LEU A 36 4.15 1.02 4.22
C LEU A 36 5.67 0.85 4.14
N THR A 37 6.41 1.27 5.18
CA THR A 37 7.87 1.20 5.27
C THR A 37 8.28 0.07 6.21
#